data_AF-A0A6H9JZ24-F1
#
_entry.id   AF-A0A6H9JZ24-F1
#
_cell.length_a   1.000
_cell.length_b   1.000
_cell.length_c   1.000
_cell.angle_alpha   90.00
_cell.angle_beta   90.00
_cell.angle_gamma   90.00
#
_symmetry.space_group_name_H-M   'P 1'
#
loop_
_entity.id
_entity.type
_entity.pdbx_description
1 polymer ?
#
loop_
_entity_poly.entity_id
_entity_poly.type
_entity_poly.pdbx_seq_one_letter_code
_entity_poly.pdbx_strand_id
1 'polypeptide(L)'
;MPKSLFNAFAFVFLGAWSSIFGQTILSNLDSEINEIVEKIRPSVVTVSAIIPNKLHDESFFSFLNETDSEHPQQRETFITNIGTGIVLHELGYAVTKSSVVAGAEHIYIQFSSDTTYLAELIGLDSEHSIALLRFEAPNLIPLKLGNPRLLRAGSWTVLVGNSLGISSAVGLGNINAVYENGLLQIAVNTSPGNNGSPVMNSNGEVIGMVSGRLTISSGQQNGVASGTECALVTPIDHVLKACKNIMTEFVGTHGWLGITVQPYEEKLPQVVAVLPGSPAEKTGLVVGDVVTKINEIELQDYYDLKKIMNSVKPEQYLRVQIKRNGQPQEFQLKASRMPDIPLFSEMSEALVKNSKEEHTMKFDFNNNREQKQFERRLLMMEKKIQSLQNQLKNRK
;
A
#
# COMPACT_ATOMS: atom_id res chain seq x y z
N MET A 1 -61.55 -16.80 -48.72
CA MET A 1 -60.08 -16.65 -48.90
C MET A 1 -59.48 -16.15 -47.59
N PRO A 2 -58.38 -16.75 -47.10
CA PRO A 2 -58.19 -16.92 -45.66
C PRO A 2 -57.39 -15.81 -44.96
N LYS A 3 -57.72 -15.67 -43.67
CA LYS A 3 -57.10 -14.82 -42.64
C LYS A 3 -55.81 -15.46 -42.09
N SER A 4 -54.68 -15.35 -42.79
CA SER A 4 -53.43 -15.97 -42.30
C SER A 4 -52.16 -15.10 -42.37
N LEU A 5 -52.27 -13.77 -42.44
CA LEU A 5 -51.09 -12.90 -42.59
C LEU A 5 -50.88 -11.86 -41.47
N PHE A 6 -51.75 -11.78 -40.47
CA PHE A 6 -51.60 -10.78 -39.40
C PHE A 6 -50.91 -11.28 -38.12
N ASN A 7 -50.62 -12.58 -38.00
CA ASN A 7 -49.99 -13.16 -36.80
C ASN A 7 -48.47 -13.36 -36.91
N ALA A 8 -47.82 -13.00 -38.02
CA ALA A 8 -46.37 -13.20 -38.19
C ALA A 8 -45.52 -12.00 -37.74
N PHE A 9 -46.08 -10.80 -37.64
CA PHE A 9 -45.32 -9.60 -37.25
C PHE A 9 -45.30 -9.33 -35.74
N ALA A 10 -46.21 -9.93 -34.96
CA ALA A 10 -46.25 -9.76 -33.51
C ALA A 10 -45.25 -10.66 -32.75
N PHE A 11 -44.65 -11.66 -33.41
CA PHE A 11 -43.72 -12.60 -32.76
C PHE A 11 -42.24 -12.28 -32.95
N VAL A 12 -41.88 -11.39 -33.88
CA VAL A 12 -40.47 -10.99 -34.09
C VAL A 12 -40.07 -9.81 -33.21
N PHE A 13 -41.02 -9.02 -32.69
CA PHE A 13 -40.71 -7.90 -31.80
C PHE A 13 -40.66 -8.24 -30.30
N LEU A 14 -41.04 -9.45 -29.90
CA LEU A 14 -40.90 -9.92 -28.50
C LEU A 14 -39.59 -10.70 -28.24
N GLY A 15 -38.88 -11.12 -29.30
CA GLY A 15 -37.60 -11.83 -29.20
C GLY A 15 -36.35 -10.94 -29.27
N ALA A 16 -36.52 -9.65 -29.59
CA ALA A 16 -35.40 -8.72 -29.80
C ALA A 16 -35.24 -7.69 -28.68
N TRP A 17 -36.03 -7.77 -27.59
CA TRP A 17 -35.88 -6.87 -26.44
C TRP A 17 -35.17 -7.49 -25.24
N SER A 18 -34.93 -8.80 -25.24
CA SER A 18 -34.18 -9.48 -24.17
C SER A 18 -32.65 -9.42 -24.34
N SER A 19 -32.15 -8.85 -25.44
CA SER A 19 -30.71 -8.85 -25.77
C SER A 19 -29.97 -7.58 -25.36
N ILE A 20 -30.64 -6.57 -24.79
CA ILE A 20 -30.03 -5.27 -24.46
C ILE A 20 -29.73 -5.12 -22.94
N PHE A 21 -30.20 -6.04 -22.10
CA PHE A 21 -29.91 -6.04 -20.64
C PHE A 21 -29.15 -7.31 -20.21
N GLY A 22 -28.14 -7.69 -20.98
CA GLY A 22 -27.45 -8.97 -20.86
C GLY A 22 -26.09 -8.91 -20.15
N GLN A 23 -25.81 -7.92 -19.29
CA GLN A 23 -24.75 -8.12 -18.32
C GLN A 23 -25.36 -8.73 -17.05
N THR A 24 -24.98 -9.98 -16.80
CA THR A 24 -25.32 -10.69 -15.57
C THR A 24 -24.76 -9.93 -14.37
N ILE A 25 -25.41 -9.98 -13.20
CA ILE A 25 -24.89 -9.36 -11.96
C ILE A 25 -23.42 -9.78 -11.71
N LEU A 26 -23.06 -11.01 -12.06
CA LEU A 26 -21.70 -11.53 -11.94
C LEU A 26 -20.70 -10.89 -12.92
N SER A 27 -21.11 -10.51 -14.14
CA SER A 27 -20.21 -9.81 -15.07
C SER A 27 -19.98 -8.37 -14.66
N ASN A 28 -20.95 -7.74 -13.99
CA ASN A 28 -20.77 -6.40 -13.44
C ASN A 28 -19.81 -6.42 -12.26
N LEU A 29 -19.96 -7.39 -11.36
CA LEU A 29 -19.04 -7.56 -10.24
C LEU A 29 -17.59 -7.79 -10.72
N ASP A 30 -17.40 -8.64 -11.72
CA ASP A 30 -16.07 -8.86 -12.33
C ASP A 30 -15.51 -7.57 -12.94
N SER A 31 -16.32 -6.83 -13.70
CA SER A 31 -15.92 -5.53 -14.27
C SER A 31 -15.55 -4.50 -13.19
N GLU A 32 -16.32 -4.39 -12.12
CA GLU A 32 -16.07 -3.46 -11.02
C GLU A 32 -14.78 -3.81 -10.26
N ILE A 33 -14.54 -5.10 -10.00
CA ILE A 33 -13.29 -5.54 -9.36
C ILE A 33 -12.09 -5.25 -10.25
N ASN A 34 -12.19 -5.53 -11.55
CA ASN A 34 -11.10 -5.25 -12.50
C ASN A 34 -10.82 -3.74 -12.58
N GLU A 35 -11.84 -2.89 -12.56
CA GLU A 35 -11.67 -1.43 -12.55
C GLU A 35 -10.97 -0.95 -11.27
N ILE A 36 -11.34 -1.51 -10.11
CA ILE A 36 -10.65 -1.25 -8.83
C ILE A 36 -9.16 -1.63 -8.94
N VAL A 37 -8.86 -2.82 -9.45
CA VAL A 37 -7.49 -3.32 -9.57
C VAL A 37 -6.65 -2.43 -10.49
N GLU A 38 -7.14 -2.11 -11.68
CA GLU A 38 -6.43 -1.29 -12.67
C GLU A 38 -6.12 0.11 -12.15
N LYS A 39 -7.07 0.72 -11.43
CA LYS A 39 -6.90 2.04 -10.85
C LYS A 39 -5.82 2.10 -9.77
N ILE A 40 -5.57 0.99 -9.09
CA ILE A 40 -4.80 0.93 -7.84
C ILE A 40 -3.41 0.36 -8.07
N ARG A 41 -3.26 -0.49 -9.10
CA ARG A 41 -1.99 -1.08 -9.52
C ARG A 41 -0.81 -0.09 -9.60
N PRO A 42 -0.95 1.16 -10.10
CA PRO A 42 0.16 2.12 -10.15
C PRO A 42 0.68 2.56 -8.77
N SER A 43 -0.12 2.41 -7.72
CA SER A 43 0.20 2.81 -6.36
C SER A 43 0.63 1.65 -5.46
N VAL A 44 0.56 0.42 -5.96
CA VAL A 44 0.99 -0.80 -5.25
C VAL A 44 2.34 -1.22 -5.79
N VAL A 45 3.33 -1.21 -4.92
CA VAL A 45 4.72 -1.44 -5.29
C VAL A 45 5.28 -2.67 -4.58
N THR A 46 6.25 -3.32 -5.20
CA THR A 46 7.10 -4.31 -4.53
C THR A 46 8.17 -3.57 -3.75
N VAL A 47 8.34 -3.92 -2.47
CA VAL A 47 9.45 -3.43 -1.65
C VAL A 47 10.44 -4.56 -1.45
N SER A 48 11.67 -4.36 -1.89
CA SER A 48 12.78 -5.31 -1.75
C SER A 48 13.86 -4.69 -0.87
N ALA A 49 14.28 -5.39 0.17
CA ALA A 49 15.24 -4.89 1.14
C ALA A 49 16.45 -5.83 1.24
N ILE A 50 17.64 -5.32 0.97
CA ILE A 50 18.90 -6.07 1.02
C ILE A 50 19.47 -5.94 2.44
N ILE A 51 19.54 -7.05 3.16
CA ILE A 51 20.02 -7.12 4.54
C ILE A 51 21.35 -7.90 4.57
N PRO A 52 22.44 -7.31 5.12
CA PRO A 52 23.69 -8.02 5.27
C PRO A 52 23.54 -9.13 6.32
N ASN A 53 23.87 -10.37 5.97
CA ASN A 53 23.71 -11.52 6.87
C ASN A 53 24.80 -11.51 7.95
N LYS A 54 24.54 -10.82 9.06
CA LYS A 54 25.27 -10.99 10.32
C LYS A 54 24.45 -11.91 11.24
N LEU A 55 24.42 -13.20 10.90
CA LEU A 55 23.90 -14.31 11.73
C LEU A 55 22.47 -14.05 12.29
N HIS A 56 21.44 -14.24 11.47
CA HIS A 56 20.06 -14.37 11.95
C HIS A 56 19.27 -15.48 11.23
N ASP A 57 18.35 -16.11 11.96
CA ASP A 57 17.67 -17.39 11.68
C ASP A 57 17.15 -17.56 10.24
N GLU A 58 17.57 -18.67 9.61
CA GLU A 58 17.27 -19.10 8.22
C GLU A 58 15.81 -19.56 7.99
N SER A 59 14.82 -18.94 8.62
CA SER A 59 13.46 -19.51 8.64
C SER A 59 12.53 -19.04 7.52
N PHE A 60 12.88 -17.99 6.75
CA PHE A 60 11.90 -17.36 5.84
C PHE A 60 12.09 -17.66 4.34
N PHE A 61 13.30 -17.96 3.86
CA PHE A 61 13.59 -18.15 2.42
C PHE A 61 14.29 -19.47 2.05
N SER A 62 14.42 -20.42 2.96
CA SER A 62 15.05 -21.72 2.67
C SER A 62 14.36 -22.49 1.52
N PHE A 63 13.10 -22.15 1.21
CA PHE A 63 12.34 -22.74 0.10
C PHE A 63 12.74 -22.24 -1.30
N LEU A 64 13.54 -21.16 -1.43
CA LEU A 64 13.95 -20.60 -2.74
C LEU A 64 15.34 -21.03 -3.19
N ASN A 65 16.18 -21.54 -2.29
CA ASN A 65 17.58 -21.86 -2.56
C ASN A 65 17.86 -23.36 -2.41
N GLU A 66 17.23 -24.19 -3.23
CA GLU A 66 17.66 -25.57 -3.44
C GLU A 66 18.44 -25.66 -4.76
N THR A 67 19.70 -25.22 -4.73
CA THR A 67 20.69 -25.60 -5.74
C THR A 67 22.03 -25.82 -5.07
N ASP A 68 22.50 -27.07 -5.16
CA ASP A 68 23.78 -27.60 -4.71
C ASP A 68 24.97 -26.67 -4.98
N SER A 69 25.83 -26.44 -3.98
CA SER A 69 27.29 -26.56 -4.13
C SER A 69 28.03 -26.42 -2.80
N GLU A 70 28.78 -27.46 -2.45
CA GLU A 70 29.78 -27.46 -1.37
C GLU A 70 30.95 -26.54 -1.71
N HIS A 71 31.14 -25.44 -0.96
CA HIS A 71 32.45 -24.87 -0.58
C HIS A 71 32.27 -23.70 0.42
N PRO A 72 32.85 -23.74 1.63
CA PRO A 72 32.73 -22.69 2.62
C PRO A 72 33.80 -21.60 2.37
N GLN A 73 33.54 -20.71 1.42
CA GLN A 73 34.08 -19.35 1.51
C GLN A 73 33.03 -18.50 2.20
N GLN A 74 33.42 -17.74 3.24
CA GLN A 74 32.60 -16.70 3.85
C GLN A 74 32.27 -15.64 2.80
N ARG A 75 31.28 -15.93 1.95
CA ARG A 75 30.59 -14.90 1.18
C ARG A 75 29.71 -14.17 2.18
N GLU A 76 29.82 -12.84 2.21
CA GLU A 76 28.76 -12.01 2.76
C GLU A 76 27.49 -12.40 2.01
N THR A 77 26.67 -13.24 2.62
CA THR A 77 25.37 -13.59 2.06
C THR A 77 24.45 -12.43 2.35
N PHE A 78 23.68 -12.01 1.36
CA PHE A 78 22.66 -10.99 1.53
C PHE A 78 21.31 -11.69 1.56
N ILE A 79 20.46 -11.33 2.52
CA ILE A 79 19.07 -11.77 2.54
C ILE A 79 18.26 -10.67 1.86
N THR A 80 17.45 -11.04 0.87
CA THR A 80 16.52 -10.09 0.24
C THR A 80 15.13 -10.32 0.82
N ASN A 81 14.67 -9.41 1.68
CA ASN A 81 13.28 -9.42 2.13
C ASN A 81 12.40 -8.77 1.07
N ILE A 82 11.26 -9.40 0.77
CA ILE A 82 10.30 -8.90 -0.22
C ILE A 82 8.94 -8.74 0.43
N GLY A 83 8.31 -7.60 0.19
CA GLY A 83 6.96 -7.29 0.63
C GLY A 83 6.23 -6.39 -0.35
N THR A 84 5.03 -5.99 0.03
CA THR A 84 4.23 -5.00 -0.70
C THR A 84 4.35 -3.64 -0.02
N GLY A 85 4.31 -2.57 -0.80
CA GLY A 85 4.22 -1.21 -0.32
C GLY A 85 3.07 -0.45 -0.98
N ILE A 86 2.64 0.62 -0.32
CA ILE A 86 1.58 1.52 -0.78
C ILE A 86 2.19 2.90 -0.98
N VAL A 87 2.06 3.46 -2.19
CA VAL A 87 2.38 4.87 -2.46
C VAL A 87 1.27 5.74 -1.86
N LEU A 88 1.62 6.52 -0.82
CA LEU A 88 0.70 7.39 -0.11
C LEU A 88 0.61 8.79 -0.69
N HIS A 89 1.66 9.27 -1.35
CA HIS A 89 1.71 10.66 -1.80
C HIS A 89 2.46 10.85 -3.11
N GLU A 90 2.01 11.81 -3.92
CA GLU A 90 2.62 12.22 -5.20
C GLU A 90 4.07 12.69 -5.06
N LEU A 91 4.45 13.15 -3.86
CA LEU A 91 5.81 13.56 -3.59
C LEU A 91 6.77 12.36 -3.64
N GLY A 92 6.33 11.12 -3.41
CA GLY A 92 7.21 9.95 -3.27
C GLY A 92 7.34 9.43 -1.84
N TYR A 93 6.21 9.34 -1.13
CA TYR A 93 6.14 8.67 0.16
C TYR A 93 5.39 7.35 0.00
N ALA A 94 5.99 6.27 0.50
CA ALA A 94 5.36 4.96 0.51
C ALA A 94 5.42 4.34 1.91
N VAL A 95 4.49 3.43 2.20
CA VAL A 95 4.50 2.64 3.43
C VAL A 95 4.59 1.17 3.14
N THR A 96 5.24 0.44 4.04
CA THR A 96 5.25 -1.01 4.06
C THR A 96 5.29 -1.50 5.50
N LYS A 97 5.40 -2.81 5.71
CA LYS A 97 5.59 -3.39 7.04
C LYS A 97 7.02 -3.19 7.51
N SER A 98 7.20 -2.82 8.78
CA SER A 98 8.53 -2.58 9.38
C SER A 98 9.50 -3.76 9.23
N SER A 99 9.02 -5.00 9.40
CA SER A 99 9.83 -6.21 9.27
C SER A 99 10.37 -6.45 7.85
N VAL A 100 9.79 -5.82 6.82
CA VAL A 100 10.30 -5.94 5.44
C VAL A 100 11.63 -5.23 5.31
N VAL A 101 11.78 -4.07 5.96
CA VAL A 101 12.92 -3.16 5.76
C VAL A 101 13.85 -3.04 6.97
N ALA A 102 13.51 -3.67 8.10
CA ALA A 102 14.32 -3.63 9.30
C ALA A 102 15.72 -4.20 9.05
N GLY A 103 16.76 -3.42 9.37
CA GLY A 103 18.16 -3.81 9.18
C GLY A 103 18.64 -3.80 7.73
N ALA A 104 17.83 -3.29 6.79
CA ALA A 104 18.21 -3.20 5.39
C ALA A 104 19.30 -2.15 5.16
N GLU A 105 20.28 -2.51 4.35
CA GLU A 105 21.31 -1.59 3.86
C GLU A 105 20.78 -0.82 2.64
N HIS A 106 20.06 -1.51 1.76
CA HIS A 106 19.44 -0.93 0.57
C HIS A 106 17.97 -1.34 0.51
N ILE A 107 17.09 -0.39 0.19
CA ILE A 107 15.66 -0.61 0.01
C ILE A 107 15.30 -0.15 -1.40
N TYR A 108 14.60 -1.00 -2.14
CA TYR A 108 14.15 -0.74 -3.50
C TYR A 108 12.63 -0.80 -3.57
N ILE A 109 12.06 0.15 -4.32
CA ILE A 109 10.65 0.22 -4.67
C ILE A 109 10.54 -0.09 -6.16
N GLN A 110 9.88 -1.20 -6.50
CA GLN A 110 9.64 -1.62 -7.87
C GLN A 110 8.15 -1.51 -8.19
N PHE A 111 7.83 -0.77 -9.26
CA PHE A 111 6.47 -0.63 -9.78
C PHE A 111 6.09 -1.84 -10.65
N SER A 112 4.80 -2.00 -10.94
CA SER A 112 4.31 -3.07 -11.84
C SER A 112 4.83 -2.96 -13.28
N SER A 113 5.42 -1.82 -13.67
CA SER A 113 6.11 -1.59 -14.93
C SER A 113 7.59 -2.05 -14.91
N ASP A 114 8.03 -2.71 -13.84
CA ASP A 114 9.42 -3.12 -13.57
C ASP A 114 10.44 -1.97 -13.43
N THR A 115 9.96 -0.74 -13.35
CA THR A 115 10.79 0.42 -12.99
C THR A 115 11.07 0.40 -11.50
N THR A 116 12.36 0.47 -11.14
CA THR A 116 12.84 0.37 -9.77
C THR A 116 13.51 1.67 -9.32
N TYR A 117 13.21 2.08 -8.10
CA TYR A 117 13.74 3.27 -7.46
C TYR A 117 14.37 2.90 -6.12
N LEU A 118 15.51 3.52 -5.82
CA LEU A 118 16.10 3.43 -4.49
C LEU A 118 15.23 4.23 -3.51
N ALA A 119 14.93 3.62 -2.37
CA ALA A 119 14.14 4.21 -1.30
C ALA A 119 14.97 4.39 -0.02
N GLU A 120 14.60 5.40 0.74
CA GLU A 120 15.15 5.72 2.05
C GLU A 120 14.14 5.39 3.14
N LEU A 121 14.62 4.81 4.23
CA LEU A 121 13.83 4.63 5.42
C LEU A 121 13.78 5.94 6.21
N ILE A 122 12.60 6.57 6.26
CA ILE A 122 12.35 7.77 7.08
C ILE A 122 12.20 7.38 8.55
N GLY A 123 11.56 6.25 8.82
CA GLY A 123 11.48 5.71 10.17
C GLY A 123 10.53 4.53 10.29
N LEU A 124 10.48 3.97 11.50
CA LEU A 124 9.71 2.78 11.85
C LEU A 124 8.78 3.09 13.02
N ASP A 125 7.57 2.54 12.97
CA ASP A 125 6.64 2.49 14.09
C ASP A 125 6.50 1.03 14.51
N SER A 126 7.01 0.70 15.70
CA SER A 126 7.01 -0.66 16.24
C SER A 126 5.63 -1.11 16.71
N GLU A 127 4.79 -0.18 17.18
CA GLU A 127 3.45 -0.44 17.70
C GLU A 127 2.52 -0.99 16.61
N HIS A 128 2.53 -0.36 15.44
CA HIS A 128 1.67 -0.69 14.30
C HIS A 128 2.40 -1.49 13.21
N SER A 129 3.69 -1.78 13.41
CA SER A 129 4.56 -2.46 12.46
C SER A 129 4.65 -1.76 11.10
N ILE A 130 4.79 -0.43 11.09
CA ILE A 130 4.82 0.41 9.88
C ILE A 130 6.25 0.88 9.61
N ALA A 131 6.64 0.90 8.35
CA ALA A 131 7.79 1.65 7.85
C ALA A 131 7.32 2.74 6.90
N LEU A 132 7.82 3.96 7.09
CA LEU A 132 7.64 5.05 6.15
C LEU A 132 8.91 5.18 5.29
N LEU A 133 8.72 5.13 3.98
CA LEU A 133 9.76 5.20 2.98
C LEU A 133 9.62 6.47 2.14
N ARG A 134 10.77 6.99 1.69
CA ARG A 134 10.88 8.11 0.77
C ARG A 134 11.62 7.65 -0.49
N PHE A 135 11.14 8.04 -1.66
CA PHE A 135 11.79 7.74 -2.92
C PHE A 135 11.46 8.82 -3.95
N GLU A 136 12.20 8.85 -5.05
CA GLU A 136 12.04 9.83 -6.11
C GLU A 136 11.61 9.14 -7.40
N ALA A 137 10.39 9.42 -7.84
CA ALA A 137 9.82 8.89 -9.07
C ALA A 137 8.85 9.90 -9.68
N PRO A 138 8.74 9.98 -11.02
CA PRO A 138 7.78 10.84 -11.70
C PRO A 138 6.37 10.25 -11.69
N ASN A 139 5.35 11.11 -11.84
CA ASN A 139 3.96 10.73 -12.13
C ASN A 139 3.32 9.76 -11.12
N LEU A 140 3.61 9.94 -9.83
CA LEU A 140 3.04 9.11 -8.77
C LEU A 140 1.55 9.39 -8.57
N ILE A 141 0.77 8.32 -8.55
CA ILE A 141 -0.67 8.37 -8.30
C ILE A 141 -0.91 7.82 -6.88
N PRO A 142 -1.29 8.62 -5.89
CA PRO A 142 -1.61 8.12 -4.56
C PRO A 142 -2.99 7.46 -4.51
N LEU A 143 -3.15 6.50 -3.60
CA LEU A 143 -4.45 5.82 -3.41
C LEU A 143 -5.50 6.71 -2.76
N LYS A 144 -6.76 6.49 -3.13
CA LYS A 144 -7.90 7.06 -2.41
C LYS A 144 -8.03 6.37 -1.05
N LEU A 145 -8.16 7.15 0.01
CA LEU A 145 -8.29 6.63 1.37
C LEU A 145 -9.77 6.55 1.75
N GLY A 146 -10.16 5.40 2.29
CA GLY A 146 -11.50 5.14 2.80
C GLY A 146 -11.52 5.23 4.32
N ASN A 147 -12.70 5.43 4.90
CA ASN A 147 -12.84 5.50 6.35
C ASN A 147 -13.04 4.10 6.96
N PRO A 148 -12.07 3.57 7.73
CA PRO A 148 -12.17 2.24 8.30
C PRO A 148 -13.25 2.14 9.40
N ARG A 149 -13.69 3.26 9.97
CA ARG A 149 -14.69 3.28 11.06
C ARG A 149 -16.11 2.95 10.58
N LEU A 150 -16.35 3.01 9.28
CA LEU A 150 -17.65 2.66 8.68
C LEU A 150 -17.78 1.16 8.42
N LEU A 151 -16.68 0.42 8.57
CA LEU A 151 -16.60 -0.98 8.23
C LEU A 151 -17.24 -1.86 9.29
N ARG A 152 -17.87 -2.94 8.81
CA ARG A 152 -18.52 -3.95 9.65
C ARG A 152 -18.19 -5.34 9.15
N ALA A 153 -18.30 -6.33 10.03
CA ALA A 153 -18.24 -7.73 9.60
C ALA A 153 -19.24 -7.98 8.44
N GLY A 154 -18.78 -8.70 7.42
CA GLY A 154 -19.50 -8.95 6.17
C GLY A 154 -19.25 -7.92 5.06
N SER A 155 -18.56 -6.80 5.33
CA SER A 155 -18.18 -5.86 4.27
C SER A 155 -17.19 -6.52 3.32
N TRP A 156 -17.39 -6.35 2.01
CA TRP A 156 -16.50 -6.88 0.97
C TRP A 156 -15.16 -6.16 1.00
N THR A 157 -14.10 -6.91 0.74
CA THR A 157 -12.74 -6.39 0.68
C THR A 157 -12.03 -6.88 -0.57
N VAL A 158 -11.31 -5.98 -1.23
CA VAL A 158 -10.37 -6.31 -2.30
C VAL A 158 -8.95 -6.06 -1.77
N LEU A 159 -8.08 -7.04 -1.94
CA LEU A 159 -6.66 -6.98 -1.64
C LEU A 159 -5.92 -6.98 -2.98
N VAL A 160 -4.96 -6.08 -3.15
CA VAL A 160 -4.05 -6.06 -4.31
C VAL A 160 -2.64 -5.97 -3.77
N GLY A 161 -1.77 -6.90 -4.12
CA GLY A 161 -0.43 -6.93 -3.56
C GLY A 161 0.58 -7.70 -4.40
N ASN A 162 1.78 -7.85 -3.86
CA ASN A 162 2.78 -8.77 -4.38
C ASN A 162 2.65 -10.11 -3.64
N SER A 163 2.24 -11.16 -4.34
CA SER A 163 2.17 -12.52 -3.78
C SER A 163 3.28 -13.37 -4.39
N LEU A 164 4.21 -13.87 -3.58
CA LEU A 164 5.31 -14.75 -4.01
C LEU A 164 6.21 -14.14 -5.12
N GLY A 165 6.36 -12.81 -5.15
CA GLY A 165 7.11 -12.12 -6.21
C GLY A 165 6.27 -11.78 -7.45
N ILE A 166 5.01 -12.21 -7.51
CA ILE A 166 4.08 -11.85 -8.58
C ILE A 166 3.39 -10.54 -8.20
N SER A 167 3.73 -9.46 -8.92
CA SER A 167 3.09 -8.17 -8.75
C SER A 167 1.61 -8.22 -9.14
N SER A 168 0.77 -7.46 -8.43
CA SER A 168 -0.67 -7.31 -8.74
C SER A 168 -1.53 -8.57 -8.49
N ALA A 169 -1.14 -9.41 -7.53
CA ALA A 169 -1.98 -10.50 -7.05
C ALA A 169 -3.25 -9.93 -6.38
N VAL A 170 -4.41 -10.40 -6.82
CA VAL A 170 -5.71 -9.92 -6.36
C VAL A 170 -6.37 -10.96 -5.47
N GLY A 171 -6.85 -10.53 -4.30
CA GLY A 171 -7.66 -11.33 -3.39
C GLY A 171 -9.01 -10.66 -3.15
N LEU A 172 -10.10 -11.43 -3.25
CA LEU A 172 -11.44 -10.98 -2.91
C LEU A 172 -11.90 -11.67 -1.64
N GLY A 173 -12.50 -10.93 -0.73
CA GLY A 173 -12.84 -11.42 0.59
C GLY A 173 -13.85 -10.56 1.31
N ASN A 174 -13.93 -10.76 2.62
CA ASN A 174 -14.76 -9.95 3.50
C ASN A 174 -14.09 -9.71 4.85
N ILE A 175 -14.57 -8.70 5.56
CA ILE A 175 -14.23 -8.48 6.97
C ILE A 175 -14.96 -9.53 7.81
N ASN A 176 -14.22 -10.28 8.61
CA ASN A 176 -14.74 -11.25 9.56
C ASN A 176 -15.04 -10.63 10.92
N ALA A 177 -14.11 -9.79 11.39
CA ALA A 177 -14.21 -9.15 12.70
C ALA A 177 -13.52 -7.78 12.70
N VAL A 178 -14.00 -6.91 13.59
CA VAL A 178 -13.37 -5.63 13.95
C VAL A 178 -13.06 -5.71 15.44
N TYR A 179 -11.78 -5.62 15.81
CA TYR A 179 -11.34 -5.67 17.20
C TYR A 179 -11.57 -4.33 17.92
N GLU A 180 -11.56 -4.35 19.25
CA GLU A 180 -11.75 -3.13 20.07
C GLU A 180 -10.70 -2.06 19.80
N ASN A 181 -9.47 -2.47 19.46
CA ASN A 181 -8.40 -1.57 19.07
C ASN A 181 -8.45 -1.15 17.59
N GLY A 182 -9.55 -1.43 16.89
CA GLY A 182 -9.78 -1.04 15.49
C GLY A 182 -9.18 -1.97 14.44
N LEU A 183 -8.28 -2.91 14.80
CA LEU A 183 -7.73 -3.87 13.85
C LEU A 183 -8.83 -4.65 13.15
N LEU A 184 -8.62 -4.99 11.87
CA LEU A 184 -9.58 -5.78 11.10
C LEU A 184 -9.03 -7.19 10.89
N GLN A 185 -9.90 -8.19 11.05
CA GLN A 185 -9.65 -9.54 10.57
C GLN A 185 -10.41 -9.72 9.26
N ILE A 186 -9.74 -10.11 8.19
CA ILE A 186 -10.36 -10.38 6.88
C ILE A 186 -10.21 -11.84 6.49
N ALA A 187 -11.19 -12.40 5.80
CA ALA A 187 -11.09 -13.67 5.09
C ALA A 187 -10.63 -13.39 3.66
N VAL A 188 -9.34 -13.58 3.39
CA VAL A 188 -8.78 -13.47 2.04
C VAL A 188 -7.54 -14.34 1.95
N ASN A 189 -7.28 -14.90 0.77
CA ASN A 189 -6.07 -15.66 0.54
C ASN A 189 -4.85 -14.74 0.57
N THR A 190 -3.96 -15.00 1.53
CA THR A 190 -2.69 -14.30 1.66
C THR A 190 -1.51 -15.23 1.62
N SER A 191 -0.52 -14.87 0.80
CA SER A 191 0.77 -15.56 0.68
C SER A 191 1.90 -14.70 1.23
N PRO A 192 3.10 -15.26 1.46
CA PRO A 192 4.31 -14.46 1.62
C PRO A 192 4.42 -13.39 0.53
N GLY A 193 4.79 -12.17 0.90
CA GLY A 193 4.79 -10.99 0.04
C GLY A 193 3.58 -10.06 0.24
N ASN A 194 2.40 -10.60 0.62
CA ASN A 194 1.19 -9.76 0.78
C ASN A 194 1.24 -8.84 2.01
N ASN A 195 2.21 -9.00 2.92
CA ASN A 195 2.41 -8.04 4.01
C ASN A 195 2.73 -6.66 3.44
N GLY A 196 2.02 -5.64 3.94
CA GLY A 196 2.07 -4.29 3.39
C GLY A 196 1.11 -4.03 2.23
N SER A 197 0.31 -5.01 1.80
CA SER A 197 -0.68 -4.80 0.74
C SER A 197 -1.82 -3.92 1.20
N PRO A 198 -2.33 -3.00 0.36
CA PRO A 198 -3.58 -2.31 0.65
C PRO A 198 -4.75 -3.28 0.66
N VAL A 199 -5.67 -3.02 1.58
CA VAL A 199 -6.99 -3.63 1.65
C VAL A 199 -8.00 -2.52 1.38
N MET A 200 -8.97 -2.81 0.51
CA MET A 200 -9.86 -1.81 -0.06
C MET A 200 -11.32 -2.21 0.11
N ASN A 201 -12.18 -1.22 0.24
CA ASN A 201 -13.64 -1.43 0.21
C ASN A 201 -14.13 -1.58 -1.25
N SER A 202 -15.43 -1.82 -1.42
CA SER A 202 -16.09 -1.93 -2.72
C SER A 202 -16.04 -0.66 -3.58
N ASN A 203 -15.67 0.49 -3.00
CA ASN A 203 -15.51 1.75 -3.75
C ASN A 203 -14.08 1.93 -4.28
N GLY A 204 -13.18 0.98 -4.04
CA GLY A 204 -11.76 1.09 -4.38
C GLY A 204 -11.01 2.06 -3.48
N GLU A 205 -11.48 2.28 -2.26
CA GLU A 205 -10.83 3.13 -1.27
C GLU A 205 -10.07 2.27 -0.25
N VAL A 206 -8.82 2.66 0.05
CA VAL A 206 -7.95 1.95 0.98
C VAL A 206 -8.47 2.11 2.39
N ILE A 207 -8.78 1.00 3.04
CA ILE A 207 -9.25 0.95 4.42
C ILE A 207 -8.20 0.46 5.40
N GLY A 208 -7.12 -0.15 4.89
CA GLY A 208 -6.04 -0.61 5.74
C GLY A 208 -4.92 -1.27 4.96
N MET A 209 -3.95 -1.78 5.72
CA MET A 209 -2.76 -2.44 5.21
C MET A 209 -2.60 -3.80 5.88
N VAL A 210 -2.30 -4.84 5.11
CA VAL A 210 -2.10 -6.20 5.63
C VAL A 210 -0.88 -6.23 6.54
N SER A 211 -1.10 -6.61 7.81
CA SER A 211 -0.05 -6.71 8.83
C SER A 211 0.55 -8.12 8.89
N GLY A 212 -0.25 -9.14 8.58
CA GLY A 212 0.18 -10.54 8.64
C GLY A 212 -0.95 -11.54 8.49
N ARG A 213 -0.61 -12.77 8.14
CA ARG A 213 -1.53 -13.91 8.20
C ARG A 213 -1.70 -14.36 9.65
N LEU A 214 -2.93 -14.63 10.05
CA LEU A 214 -3.21 -15.30 11.32
C LEU A 214 -2.98 -16.80 11.15
N THR A 215 -1.95 -17.32 11.82
CA THR A 215 -1.71 -18.76 11.89
C THR A 215 -2.20 -19.26 13.24
N ILE A 216 -3.26 -20.07 13.24
CA ILE A 216 -3.68 -20.79 14.44
C ILE A 216 -2.84 -22.07 14.49
N SER A 217 -1.78 -22.06 15.29
CA SER A 217 -1.10 -23.29 15.68
C SER A 217 -2.00 -24.03 16.67
N SER A 218 -2.99 -24.78 16.18
CA SER A 218 -3.64 -25.78 17.01
C SER A 218 -2.53 -26.75 17.44
N GLY A 219 -2.33 -26.95 18.74
CA GLY A 219 -1.24 -27.74 19.32
C GLY A 219 -1.26 -29.24 18.99
N GLN A 220 -1.34 -29.61 17.71
CA GLN A 220 -1.11 -30.95 17.24
C GLN A 220 0.39 -31.21 17.19
N GLN A 221 0.80 -32.31 17.83
CA GLN A 221 2.17 -32.78 18.00
C GLN A 221 2.90 -33.14 16.68
N ASN A 222 2.33 -32.88 15.50
CA ASN A 222 2.82 -33.37 14.21
C ASN A 222 3.16 -32.29 13.16
N GLY A 223 3.38 -31.03 13.56
CA GLY A 223 4.08 -30.04 12.72
C GLY A 223 3.36 -29.52 11.47
N VAL A 224 2.09 -29.88 11.23
CA VAL A 224 1.30 -29.30 10.14
C VAL A 224 0.56 -28.08 10.66
N ALA A 225 1.09 -26.88 10.38
CA ALA A 225 0.37 -25.63 10.62
C ALA A 225 -0.81 -25.55 9.65
N SER A 226 -2.03 -25.78 10.14
CA SER A 226 -3.24 -25.44 9.39
C SER A 226 -3.45 -23.93 9.47
N GLY A 227 -2.93 -23.20 8.48
CA GLY A 227 -3.13 -21.76 8.38
C GLY A 227 -4.62 -21.45 8.24
N THR A 228 -5.13 -20.52 9.04
CA THR A 228 -6.44 -19.95 8.75
C THR A 228 -6.29 -19.05 7.52
N GLU A 229 -7.26 -19.06 6.61
CA GLU A 229 -7.35 -18.11 5.48
C GLU A 229 -7.79 -16.72 5.98
N CYS A 230 -7.12 -16.23 7.03
CA CYS A 230 -7.41 -14.96 7.65
C CYS A 230 -6.15 -14.10 7.74
N ALA A 231 -6.31 -12.82 7.44
CA ALA A 231 -5.27 -11.83 7.62
C ALA A 231 -5.69 -10.76 8.62
N LEU A 232 -4.72 -10.26 9.36
CA LEU A 232 -4.85 -9.10 10.20
C LEU A 232 -4.49 -7.85 9.37
N VAL A 233 -5.29 -6.81 9.52
CA VAL A 233 -5.16 -5.56 8.78
C VAL A 233 -5.10 -4.40 9.76
N THR A 234 -4.04 -3.60 9.63
CA THR A 234 -3.91 -2.32 10.33
C THR A 234 -4.77 -1.29 9.59
N PRO A 235 -5.74 -0.64 10.25
CA PRO A 235 -6.58 0.40 9.64
C PRO A 235 -5.77 1.55 9.06
N ILE A 236 -6.25 2.15 7.98
CA ILE A 236 -5.51 3.21 7.28
C ILE A 236 -5.33 4.47 8.14
N ASP A 237 -6.26 4.78 9.05
CA ASP A 237 -6.10 5.90 10.00
C ASP A 237 -4.99 5.63 11.03
N HIS A 238 -4.78 4.38 11.44
CA HIS A 238 -3.64 3.98 12.26
C HIS A 238 -2.32 4.09 11.49
N VAL A 239 -2.30 3.65 10.22
CA VAL A 239 -1.13 3.79 9.34
C VAL A 239 -0.74 5.27 9.18
N LEU A 240 -1.71 6.15 8.90
CA LEU A 240 -1.45 7.59 8.74
C LEU A 240 -1.00 8.24 10.04
N LYS A 241 -1.55 7.84 11.19
CA LYS A 241 -1.10 8.30 12.51
C LYS A 241 0.36 7.89 12.76
N ALA A 242 0.73 6.65 12.46
CA ALA A 242 2.11 6.18 12.54
C ALA A 242 3.03 7.00 11.61
N CYS A 243 2.63 7.24 10.37
CA CYS A 243 3.39 8.07 9.43
C CYS A 243 3.60 9.50 9.93
N LYS A 244 2.56 10.10 10.51
CA LYS A 244 2.64 11.43 11.12
C LYS A 244 3.65 11.46 12.26
N ASN A 245 3.61 10.47 13.16
CA ASN A 245 4.54 10.38 14.28
C ASN A 245 5.98 10.23 13.78
N ILE A 246 6.22 9.29 12.86
CA ILE A 246 7.52 9.08 12.22
C ILE A 246 8.03 10.38 11.58
N MET A 247 7.18 11.07 10.82
CA MET A 247 7.58 12.31 10.14
C MET A 247 7.89 13.42 11.14
N THR A 248 7.10 13.56 12.20
CA THR A 248 7.32 14.56 13.26
C THR A 248 8.67 14.34 13.95
N GLU A 249 8.99 13.09 14.28
CA GLU A 249 10.27 12.72 14.87
C GLU A 249 11.42 12.98 13.91
N PHE A 250 11.27 12.57 12.65
CA PHE A 250 12.30 12.75 11.61
C PHE A 250 12.62 14.24 11.39
N VAL A 251 11.61 15.10 11.21
CA VAL A 251 11.80 16.55 11.07
C VAL A 251 12.45 17.17 12.32
N GLY A 252 12.17 16.62 13.51
CA GLY A 252 12.75 17.08 14.76
C GLY A 252 14.22 16.71 14.95
N THR A 253 14.68 15.62 14.31
CA THR A 253 15.98 14.99 14.58
C THR A 253 16.98 15.12 13.43
N HIS A 254 16.51 15.30 12.19
CA HIS A 254 17.35 15.32 10.99
C HIS A 254 17.47 16.72 10.40
N GLY A 255 18.71 17.11 10.09
CA GLY A 255 19.04 18.35 9.41
C GLY A 255 18.72 18.26 7.92
N TRP A 256 18.15 19.32 7.39
CA TRP A 256 17.72 19.43 6.01
C TRP A 256 18.45 20.56 5.30
N LEU A 257 19.00 20.26 4.11
CA LEU A 257 19.70 21.23 3.26
C LEU A 257 18.83 21.74 2.10
N GLY A 258 17.76 21.01 1.75
CA GLY A 258 16.87 21.33 0.63
C GLY A 258 17.52 21.18 -0.75
N ILE A 259 18.31 20.13 -0.93
CA ILE A 259 18.82 19.69 -2.24
C ILE A 259 18.24 18.33 -2.58
N THR A 260 18.03 18.10 -3.88
CA THR A 260 17.88 16.76 -4.45
C THR A 260 19.16 16.43 -5.21
N VAL A 261 19.64 15.21 -5.04
CA VAL A 261 20.88 14.73 -5.64
C VAL A 261 20.64 13.43 -6.40
N GLN A 262 21.40 13.24 -7.48
CA GLN A 262 21.46 11.97 -8.21
C GLN A 262 22.92 11.49 -8.32
N PRO A 263 23.16 10.18 -8.52
CA PRO A 263 24.49 9.69 -8.87
C PRO A 263 24.98 10.30 -10.21
N TYR A 264 26.18 10.87 -10.21
CA TYR A 264 26.86 11.40 -11.40
C TYR A 264 28.13 10.59 -11.67
N GLU A 265 28.30 10.17 -12.94
CA GLU A 265 29.37 9.25 -13.36
C GLU A 265 29.49 8.01 -12.45
N GLU A 266 28.34 7.52 -11.97
CA GLU A 266 28.17 6.35 -11.08
C GLU A 266 28.93 6.43 -9.74
N LYS A 267 29.40 7.62 -9.34
CA LYS A 267 30.10 7.80 -8.07
C LYS A 267 29.47 8.91 -7.26
N LEU A 268 29.73 10.15 -7.61
CA LEU A 268 29.49 11.27 -6.72
C LEU A 268 28.07 11.83 -6.82
N PRO A 269 27.52 12.38 -5.73
CA PRO A 269 26.22 13.03 -5.75
C PRO A 269 26.27 14.38 -6.49
N GLN A 270 25.46 14.53 -7.53
CA GLN A 270 25.23 15.79 -8.23
C GLN A 270 23.87 16.37 -7.87
N VAL A 271 23.85 17.67 -7.55
CA VAL A 271 22.63 18.42 -7.27
C VAL A 271 21.80 18.55 -8.55
N VAL A 272 20.56 18.08 -8.51
CA VAL A 272 19.59 18.17 -9.62
C VAL A 272 18.44 19.11 -9.34
N ALA A 273 18.17 19.40 -8.07
CA ALA A 273 17.24 20.44 -7.67
C ALA A 273 17.71 21.10 -6.36
N VAL A 274 17.41 22.39 -6.24
CA VAL A 274 17.59 23.17 -5.02
C VAL A 274 16.23 23.78 -4.68
N LEU A 275 15.75 23.51 -3.47
CA LEU A 275 14.43 23.95 -3.04
C LEU A 275 14.47 25.45 -2.64
N PRO A 276 13.50 26.26 -3.09
CA PRO A 276 13.41 27.66 -2.68
C PRO A 276 13.30 27.83 -1.16
N GLY A 277 13.98 28.84 -0.61
CA GLY A 277 14.05 29.13 0.81
C GLY A 277 14.92 28.18 1.64
N SER A 278 15.52 27.15 1.01
CA SER A 278 16.35 26.15 1.67
C SER A 278 17.72 26.70 2.12
N PRO A 279 18.41 26.01 3.04
CA PRO A 279 19.81 26.33 3.35
C PRO A 279 20.75 26.30 2.14
N ALA A 280 20.53 25.37 1.21
CA ALA A 280 21.34 25.26 0.01
C ALA A 280 21.16 26.46 -0.93
N GLU A 281 19.92 26.90 -1.16
CA GLU A 281 19.67 28.10 -1.96
C GLU A 281 20.31 29.34 -1.31
N LYS A 282 20.10 29.51 0.00
CA LYS A 282 20.65 30.65 0.77
C LYS A 282 22.18 30.73 0.76
N THR A 283 22.85 29.61 0.57
CA THR A 283 24.32 29.52 0.51
C THR A 283 24.87 29.51 -0.91
N GLY A 284 24.00 29.51 -1.93
CA GLY A 284 24.41 29.62 -3.33
C GLY A 284 24.78 28.30 -4.00
N LEU A 285 24.34 27.16 -3.46
CA LEU A 285 24.34 25.89 -4.20
C LEU A 285 23.35 25.96 -5.35
N VAL A 286 23.72 25.35 -6.48
CA VAL A 286 22.92 25.35 -7.70
C VAL A 286 22.87 23.96 -8.33
N VAL A 287 21.92 23.78 -9.23
CA VAL A 287 21.83 22.57 -10.06
C VAL A 287 23.11 22.39 -10.87
N GLY A 288 23.64 21.16 -10.88
CA GLY A 288 24.88 20.77 -11.53
C GLY A 288 26.09 20.66 -10.60
N ASP A 289 26.01 21.20 -9.39
CA ASP A 289 27.08 21.09 -8.39
C ASP A 289 27.31 19.62 -7.99
N VAL A 290 28.56 19.15 -8.05
CA VAL A 290 28.93 17.80 -7.61
C VAL A 290 29.53 17.88 -6.21
N VAL A 291 28.92 17.24 -5.22
CA VAL A 291 29.44 17.27 -3.84
C VAL A 291 30.58 16.27 -3.71
N THR A 292 31.73 16.74 -3.22
CA THR A 292 32.96 15.92 -3.11
C THR A 292 33.36 15.66 -1.68
N LYS A 293 33.05 16.57 -0.75
CA LYS A 293 33.42 16.45 0.66
C LYS A 293 32.37 17.09 1.56
N ILE A 294 32.06 16.46 2.70
CA ILE A 294 31.31 17.09 3.79
C ILE A 294 32.11 17.00 5.08
N ASN A 295 32.30 18.15 5.72
CA ASN A 295 33.19 18.35 6.85
C ASN A 295 34.59 17.83 6.52
N GLU A 296 35.06 16.80 7.24
CA GLU A 296 36.35 16.15 6.99
C GLU A 296 36.23 14.84 6.19
N ILE A 297 35.03 14.47 5.75
CA ILE A 297 34.75 13.20 5.09
C ILE A 297 34.69 13.40 3.58
N GLU A 298 35.62 12.80 2.85
CA GLU A 298 35.56 12.70 1.38
C GLU A 298 34.49 11.68 0.97
N LEU A 299 33.64 12.08 0.04
CA LEU A 299 32.60 11.20 -0.49
C LEU A 299 33.23 10.30 -1.56
N GLN A 300 33.12 8.99 -1.41
CA GLN A 300 33.47 8.03 -2.45
C GLN A 300 32.30 7.85 -3.41
N ASP A 301 31.09 7.88 -2.86
CA ASP A 301 29.88 7.69 -3.63
C ASP A 301 28.69 8.54 -3.13
N TYR A 302 27.58 8.37 -3.83
CA TYR A 302 26.29 8.97 -3.54
C TYR A 302 25.72 8.55 -2.18
N TYR A 303 26.02 7.33 -1.72
CA TYR A 303 25.52 6.79 -0.45
C TYR A 303 26.22 7.41 0.76
N ASP A 304 27.48 7.82 0.63
CA ASP A 304 28.22 8.51 1.68
C ASP A 304 27.53 9.81 2.08
N LEU A 305 27.06 10.60 1.12
CA LEU A 305 26.28 11.81 1.40
C LEU A 305 25.05 11.51 2.25
N LYS A 306 24.30 10.46 1.89
CA LYS A 306 23.11 10.05 2.63
C LYS A 306 23.44 9.63 4.06
N LYS A 307 24.47 8.79 4.23
CA LYS A 307 24.94 8.33 5.54
C LYS A 307 25.30 9.50 6.44
N ILE A 308 26.01 10.49 5.89
CA ILE A 308 26.37 11.70 6.63
C ILE A 308 25.11 12.45 7.03
N MET A 309 24.21 12.73 6.08
CA MET A 309 22.97 13.49 6.32
C MET A 309 22.07 12.85 7.38
N ASN A 310 22.03 11.52 7.50
CA ASN A 310 21.29 10.82 8.57
C ASN A 310 21.78 11.15 9.99
N SER A 311 23.02 11.62 10.14
CA SER A 311 23.59 12.01 11.44
C SER A 311 23.54 13.52 11.69
N VAL A 312 23.20 14.31 10.67
CA VAL A 312 23.16 15.77 10.77
C VAL A 312 21.92 16.17 11.56
N LYS A 313 22.10 17.03 12.56
CA LYS A 313 20.99 17.61 13.33
C LYS A 313 20.56 18.96 12.76
N PRO A 314 19.31 19.39 12.99
CA PRO A 314 18.92 20.77 12.71
C PRO A 314 19.84 21.78 13.43
N GLU A 315 20.02 22.94 12.81
CA GLU A 315 20.90 24.03 13.23
C GLU A 315 22.41 23.72 13.21
N GLN A 316 22.82 22.52 12.80
CA GLN A 316 24.22 22.14 12.66
C GLN A 316 24.85 22.79 11.43
N TYR A 317 26.08 23.27 11.57
CA TYR A 317 26.87 23.76 10.44
C TYR A 317 27.64 22.62 9.77
N LEU A 318 27.60 22.60 8.44
CA LEU A 318 28.32 21.66 7.58
C LEU A 318 29.23 22.45 6.65
N ARG A 319 30.48 21.99 6.52
CA ARG A 319 31.40 22.49 5.49
C ARG A 319 31.26 21.58 4.27
N VAL A 320 30.74 22.09 3.17
CA VAL A 320 30.47 21.31 1.97
C VAL A 320 31.41 21.77 0.86
N GLN A 321 32.25 20.87 0.38
CA GLN A 321 33.05 21.10 -0.81
C GLN A 321 32.35 20.50 -2.02
N ILE A 322 32.32 21.27 -3.09
CA ILE A 322 31.73 20.88 -4.36
C ILE A 322 32.72 21.09 -5.49
N LYS A 323 32.40 20.52 -6.65
CA LYS A 323 33.00 20.83 -7.93
C LYS A 323 31.93 21.46 -8.84
N ARG A 324 32.13 22.73 -9.21
CA ARG A 324 31.28 23.48 -10.13
C ARG A 324 32.07 23.81 -11.39
N ASN A 325 31.60 23.34 -12.55
CA ASN A 325 32.29 23.52 -13.84
C ASN A 325 33.78 23.11 -13.79
N GLY A 326 34.09 22.05 -13.05
CA GLY A 326 35.47 21.56 -12.89
C GLY A 326 36.27 22.19 -11.74
N GLN A 327 35.83 23.32 -11.19
CA GLN A 327 36.56 24.07 -10.16
C GLN A 327 36.03 23.74 -8.76
N PRO A 328 36.92 23.55 -7.76
CA PRO A 328 36.52 23.33 -6.39
C PRO A 328 35.94 24.62 -5.77
N GLN A 329 34.84 24.49 -5.04
CA GLN A 329 34.26 25.55 -4.21
C GLN A 329 33.88 24.98 -2.85
N GLU A 330 33.85 25.83 -1.84
CA GLU A 330 33.51 25.44 -0.48
C GLU A 330 32.43 26.37 0.10
N PHE A 331 31.43 25.77 0.73
CA PHE A 331 30.30 26.46 1.33
C PHE A 331 30.15 26.02 2.79
N GLN A 332 29.76 26.96 3.65
CA GLN A 332 29.35 26.66 5.01
C GLN A 332 27.82 26.73 5.09
N LEU A 333 27.18 25.56 5.19
CA LEU A 333 25.73 25.44 5.26
C LEU A 333 25.29 25.28 6.70
N LYS A 334 24.20 25.95 7.09
CA LYS A 334 23.48 25.64 8.33
C LYS A 334 22.30 24.75 8.00
N ALA A 335 22.37 23.47 8.37
CA ALA A 335 21.23 22.58 8.23
C ALA A 335 20.05 23.14 9.02
N SER A 336 18.87 23.14 8.41
CA SER A 336 17.64 23.62 9.06
C SER A 336 16.72 22.45 9.35
N ARG A 337 15.62 22.67 10.08
CA ARG A 337 14.53 21.70 10.07
C ARG A 337 13.91 21.66 8.69
N MET A 338 13.60 20.46 8.20
CA MET A 338 12.76 20.33 7.02
C MET A 338 11.43 21.07 7.29
N PRO A 339 10.88 21.83 6.33
CA PRO A 339 9.57 22.43 6.49
C PRO A 339 8.58 21.35 6.90
N ASP A 340 7.75 21.65 7.91
CA ASP A 340 6.66 20.75 8.28
C ASP A 340 5.67 20.76 7.11
N ILE A 341 5.69 19.69 6.33
CA ILE A 341 4.67 19.43 5.33
C ILE A 341 3.60 18.66 6.09
N PRO A 342 2.42 19.25 6.36
CA PRO A 342 1.35 18.62 7.16
C PRO A 342 0.69 17.45 6.41
N LEU A 343 1.42 16.77 5.53
CA LEU A 343 1.00 15.73 4.62
C LEU A 343 0.04 14.72 5.25
N PHE A 344 0.52 14.03 6.29
CA PHE A 344 -0.25 12.98 6.95
C PHE A 344 -1.33 13.55 7.89
N SER A 345 -1.19 14.80 8.33
CA SER A 345 -2.24 15.49 9.11
C SER A 345 -3.42 15.83 8.21
N GLU A 346 -3.18 16.41 7.03
CA GLU A 346 -4.21 16.74 6.05
C GLU A 346 -4.94 15.49 5.54
N MET A 347 -4.20 14.42 5.26
CA MET A 347 -4.79 13.13 4.87
C MET A 347 -5.69 12.56 5.98
N SER A 348 -5.25 12.63 7.25
CA SER A 348 -6.04 12.16 8.39
C SER A 348 -7.28 13.03 8.64
N GLU A 349 -7.16 14.34 8.52
CA GLU A 349 -8.28 15.27 8.67
C GLU A 349 -9.31 15.10 7.56
N ALA A 350 -8.88 14.87 6.32
CA ALA A 350 -9.76 14.57 5.19
C ALA A 350 -10.60 13.31 5.45
N LEU A 351 -9.99 12.24 6.00
CA LEU A 351 -10.72 11.03 6.41
C LEU A 351 -11.79 11.32 7.46
N VAL A 352 -11.46 12.14 8.47
CA VAL A 352 -12.41 12.51 9.54
C VAL A 352 -13.54 13.39 9.00
N LYS A 353 -13.25 14.32 8.09
CA LYS A 353 -14.26 15.20 7.49
C LYS A 353 -15.27 14.42 6.66
N ASN A 354 -14.80 13.51 5.81
CA ASN A 354 -15.67 12.65 4.99
C ASN A 354 -16.59 11.79 5.86
N SER A 355 -16.13 11.34 7.03
CA SER A 355 -16.96 10.58 7.99
C SER A 355 -18.17 11.34 8.52
N LYS A 356 -18.06 12.66 8.69
CA LYS A 356 -19.14 13.52 9.21
C LYS A 356 -20.17 13.84 8.14
N GLU A 357 -19.75 13.95 6.88
CA GLU A 357 -20.63 14.21 5.75
C GLU A 357 -21.45 12.94 5.38
N GLU A 358 -20.85 11.75 5.48
CA GLU A 358 -21.55 10.46 5.24
C GLU A 358 -22.55 10.07 6.35
N HIS A 359 -22.44 10.64 7.56
CA HIS A 359 -23.46 10.50 8.61
C HIS A 359 -24.78 11.25 8.31
N THR A 360 -24.87 11.93 7.17
CA THR A 360 -26.08 12.58 6.65
C THR A 360 -26.65 11.91 5.41
N MET A 361 -26.39 10.62 5.17
CA MET A 361 -27.35 9.82 4.40
C MET A 361 -28.58 9.55 5.27
N LYS A 362 -29.51 10.51 5.27
CA LYS A 362 -30.92 10.20 5.54
C LYS A 362 -31.34 9.19 4.48
N PHE A 363 -31.37 7.90 4.84
CA PHE A 363 -32.23 6.98 4.13
C PHE A 363 -33.64 7.54 4.24
N ASP A 364 -34.14 8.08 3.12
CA ASP A 364 -35.53 8.50 3.04
C ASP A 364 -36.40 7.25 2.99
N PHE A 365 -36.75 6.74 4.18
CA PHE A 365 -37.63 5.60 4.37
C PHE A 365 -39.08 5.89 3.92
N ASN A 366 -39.38 7.02 3.27
CA ASN A 366 -40.74 7.33 2.81
C ASN A 366 -41.14 6.69 1.48
N ASN A 367 -40.26 5.94 0.80
CA ASN A 367 -40.63 5.32 -0.47
C ASN A 367 -41.34 3.97 -0.27
N ASN A 368 -42.64 4.07 0.03
CA ASN A 368 -43.62 3.01 0.35
C ASN A 368 -43.76 1.86 -0.68
N ARG A 369 -43.00 1.88 -1.79
CA ARG A 369 -43.03 0.85 -2.84
C ARG A 369 -42.05 -0.29 -2.59
N GLU A 370 -40.83 0.01 -2.13
CA GLU A 370 -39.79 -1.00 -1.95
C GLU A 370 -40.06 -1.86 -0.72
N GLN A 371 -40.52 -1.25 0.37
CA GLN A 371 -40.96 -1.97 1.57
C GLN A 371 -42.13 -2.92 1.26
N LYS A 372 -43.13 -2.48 0.48
CA LYS A 372 -44.23 -3.34 0.05
C LYS A 372 -43.78 -4.47 -0.89
N GLN A 373 -42.75 -4.25 -1.71
CA GLN A 373 -42.18 -5.30 -2.54
C GLN A 373 -41.39 -6.31 -1.71
N PHE A 374 -40.65 -5.85 -0.70
CA PHE A 374 -39.91 -6.70 0.23
C PHE A 374 -40.85 -7.56 1.08
N GLU A 375 -41.88 -6.97 1.68
CA GLU A 375 -42.90 -7.70 2.46
C GLU A 375 -43.65 -8.74 1.60
N ARG A 376 -43.96 -8.43 0.34
CA ARG A 376 -44.56 -9.40 -0.60
C ARG A 376 -43.61 -10.56 -0.91
N ARG A 377 -42.31 -10.30 -1.06
CA ARG A 377 -41.30 -11.34 -1.29
C ARG A 377 -41.11 -12.22 -0.05
N LEU A 378 -41.11 -11.63 1.15
CA LEU A 378 -41.02 -12.35 2.41
C LEU A 378 -42.21 -13.31 2.58
N LEU A 379 -43.44 -12.82 2.35
CA LEU A 379 -44.65 -13.63 2.44
C LEU A 379 -44.69 -14.77 1.40
N MET A 380 -44.15 -14.53 0.20
CA MET A 380 -44.00 -15.57 -0.84
C MET A 380 -43.01 -16.66 -0.43
N MET A 381 -41.89 -16.28 0.22
CA MET A 381 -40.93 -17.25 0.76
C MET A 381 -41.54 -18.09 1.88
N GLU A 382 -42.23 -17.47 2.83
CA GLU A 382 -42.88 -18.19 3.93
C GLU A 382 -43.90 -19.21 3.44
N LYS A 383 -44.75 -18.83 2.46
CA LYS A 383 -45.70 -19.75 1.84
C LYS A 383 -45.00 -20.91 1.12
N LYS A 384 -43.88 -20.65 0.46
CA LYS A 384 -43.11 -21.69 -0.24
C LYS A 384 -42.45 -22.66 0.74
N ILE A 385 -41.91 -22.14 1.85
CA ILE A 385 -41.36 -22.95 2.95
C ILE A 385 -42.46 -23.84 3.56
N GLN A 386 -43.64 -23.30 3.85
CA GLN A 386 -44.77 -24.09 4.35
C GLN A 386 -45.22 -25.16 3.35
N SER A 387 -45.28 -24.85 2.04
CA SER A 387 -45.65 -25.85 1.04
C SER A 387 -44.63 -27.00 0.97
N LEU A 388 -43.34 -26.68 1.09
CA LEU A 388 -42.26 -27.67 1.08
C LEU A 388 -42.30 -28.53 2.34
N GLN A 389 -42.56 -27.93 3.51
CA GLN A 389 -42.74 -28.66 4.77
C GLN A 389 -43.95 -29.61 4.73
N ASN A 390 -45.06 -29.19 4.13
CA ASN A 390 -46.23 -30.05 3.95
C ASN A 390 -45.99 -31.18 2.94
N GLN A 391 -45.27 -30.91 1.85
CA GLN A 391 -44.86 -31.95 0.89
C GLN A 391 -43.91 -32.98 1.52
N LEU A 392 -43.03 -32.55 2.44
CA LEU A 392 -42.15 -33.44 3.19
C LEU A 392 -42.91 -34.27 4.24
N LYS A 393 -43.95 -33.72 4.87
CA LYS A 393 -44.83 -34.47 5.79
C LYS A 393 -45.67 -35.53 5.07
N ASN A 394 -46.14 -35.26 3.86
CA ASN A 394 -46.95 -36.20 3.08
C ASN A 394 -46.12 -37.28 2.33
N ARG A 395 -44.79 -37.27 2.49
CA ARG A 395 -43.87 -38.29 1.94
C ARG A 395 -43.36 -39.29 3.01
N LYS A 396 -43.80 -39.16 4.25
CA LYS A 396 -43.70 -40.19 5.30
C LYS A 396 -45.07 -40.84 5.47
#